data_AF-A0A9X3FDB8-F1
#
_entry.id   AF-A0A9X3FDB8-F1
#
_cell.length_a   1.000
_cell.length_b   1.000
_cell.length_c   1.000
_cell.angle_alpha   90.00
_cell.angle_beta   90.00
_cell.angle_gamma   90.00
#
_symmetry.space_group_name_H-M   'P 1'
#
loop_
_entity.id
_entity.type
_entity.pdbx_description
1 polymer ?
#
loop_
_entity_poly.entity_id
_entity_poly.type
_entity_poly.pdbx_seq_one_letter_code
_entity_poly.pdbx_strand_id
1 'polypeptide(L)'
;MSRVVVGLSGGVDSSVAAYLLKEQGHDLIALFMVNWHERVGNITSACTWEEDALIAKMVAKKLDIPFHIVDLSKDYKKRVVDYMFAEYQAGRTPNPDVLCNREIKFDTFLDEAMKFDADFVATGHYCRKNEVVVEGETIHQLLAGKDPNKDQSYFLCQLNQDQLSKAMFPVGELLKPEVREIARAQNLPTAERKDSQGICFVGKVDLPTFLQQQLVPKVGNVIEVPAKFMEKKKQLEVSEENYKKLCFPFPYKPWNGEVIGEHQGAHFYTVGQRKGLNIGGHKEPLFVIGTDVKRNIVYVGEGQNHPGLHRKGLFVASEDMHWIRHDLKMKPGDKRGFDIRIRYRQPLEKGTIHLKEDGAWFIFNDEQRGITSGQFAAWYLGDELIGSGVIA
;
A
#
# COMPACT_ATOMS: atom_id res chain seq x y z
N MET A 1 2.16 -2.46 -33.55
CA MET A 1 1.06 -3.09 -32.80
C MET A 1 1.71 -4.13 -31.92
N SER A 2 1.46 -4.07 -30.62
CA SER A 2 2.10 -4.96 -29.63
C SER A 2 1.07 -5.91 -29.05
N ARG A 3 1.50 -7.10 -28.64
CA ARG A 3 0.68 -8.03 -27.86
C ARG A 3 0.67 -7.62 -26.40
N VAL A 4 -0.51 -7.44 -25.83
CA VAL A 4 -0.69 -6.97 -24.46
C VAL A 4 -1.57 -7.95 -23.69
N VAL A 5 -1.05 -8.43 -22.56
CA VAL A 5 -1.85 -9.20 -21.61
C VAL A 5 -2.46 -8.24 -20.59
N VAL A 6 -3.79 -8.23 -20.52
CA VAL A 6 -4.53 -7.38 -19.57
C VAL A 6 -5.04 -8.20 -18.39
N GLY A 7 -4.71 -7.76 -17.18
CA GLY A 7 -5.25 -8.33 -15.95
C GLY A 7 -6.70 -7.89 -15.74
N LEU A 8 -7.66 -8.78 -15.99
CA LEU A 8 -9.07 -8.54 -15.70
C LEU A 8 -9.40 -9.04 -14.29
N SER A 9 -9.84 -8.13 -13.42
CA SER A 9 -10.19 -8.43 -12.02
C SER A 9 -11.69 -8.62 -11.79
N GLY A 10 -12.51 -8.44 -12.83
CA GLY A 10 -13.96 -8.28 -12.70
C GLY A 10 -14.39 -6.88 -12.22
N GLY A 11 -13.44 -5.96 -12.00
CA GLY A 11 -13.68 -4.55 -11.71
C GLY A 11 -13.79 -3.69 -12.98
N VAL A 12 -14.47 -2.54 -12.87
CA VAL A 12 -14.69 -1.63 -14.00
C VAL A 12 -13.40 -1.09 -14.61
N ASP A 13 -12.38 -0.85 -13.77
CA ASP A 13 -11.15 -0.18 -14.19
C ASP A 13 -10.34 -1.05 -15.15
N SER A 14 -10.21 -2.35 -14.83
CA SER A 14 -9.58 -3.31 -15.73
C SER A 14 -10.38 -3.52 -17.02
N SER A 15 -11.72 -3.47 -16.96
CA SER A 15 -12.56 -3.61 -18.15
C SER A 15 -12.40 -2.46 -19.12
N VAL A 16 -12.35 -1.22 -18.61
CA VAL A 16 -12.12 -0.04 -19.43
C VAL A 16 -10.69 0.00 -19.93
N ALA A 17 -9.71 -0.40 -19.13
CA ALA A 17 -8.33 -0.53 -19.59
C ALA A 17 -8.22 -1.48 -20.80
N ALA A 18 -8.87 -2.65 -20.74
CA ALA A 18 -8.91 -3.58 -21.86
C ALA A 18 -9.62 -2.99 -23.09
N TYR A 19 -10.74 -2.29 -22.91
CA TYR A 19 -11.44 -1.61 -23.99
C TYR A 19 -10.55 -0.56 -24.68
N LEU A 20 -9.89 0.31 -23.91
CA LEU A 20 -9.03 1.37 -24.45
C LEU A 20 -7.86 0.80 -25.25
N LEU A 21 -7.23 -0.28 -24.78
CA LEU A 21 -6.15 -0.93 -25.51
C LEU A 21 -6.64 -1.61 -26.80
N LYS A 22 -7.86 -2.17 -26.78
CA LYS A 22 -8.46 -2.73 -27.99
C LYS A 22 -8.71 -1.66 -29.05
N GLU A 23 -9.24 -0.51 -28.65
CA GLU A 23 -9.47 0.63 -29.56
C GLU A 23 -8.16 1.19 -30.13
N GLN A 24 -7.05 1.09 -29.39
CA GLN A 24 -5.71 1.45 -29.86
C GLN A 24 -5.12 0.41 -30.84
N GLY A 25 -5.80 -0.70 -31.11
CA GLY A 25 -5.40 -1.72 -32.07
C GLY A 25 -4.35 -2.72 -31.55
N HIS A 26 -4.21 -2.88 -30.23
CA HIS A 26 -3.35 -3.91 -29.64
C HIS A 26 -3.94 -5.31 -29.80
N ASP A 27 -3.06 -6.32 -29.92
CA ASP A 27 -3.44 -7.73 -29.82
C ASP A 27 -3.60 -8.07 -28.34
N LEU A 28 -4.82 -8.38 -27.89
CA LEU A 28 -5.14 -8.49 -26.47
C LEU A 28 -5.45 -9.91 -26.05
N ILE A 29 -4.87 -10.30 -24.91
CA ILE A 29 -5.23 -11.51 -24.17
C ILE A 29 -5.61 -11.10 -22.75
N ALA A 30 -6.76 -11.55 -22.26
CA ALA A 30 -7.18 -11.30 -20.89
C ALA A 30 -6.79 -12.46 -19.98
N LEU A 31 -6.17 -12.13 -18.84
CA LEU A 31 -5.91 -13.07 -17.77
C LEU A 31 -6.64 -12.66 -16.49
N PHE A 32 -7.25 -13.62 -15.81
CA PHE A 32 -7.80 -13.48 -14.46
C PHE A 32 -6.93 -14.24 -13.47
N MET A 33 -6.51 -13.56 -12.40
CA MET A 33 -5.65 -14.14 -11.37
C MET A 33 -6.48 -14.65 -10.18
N VAL A 34 -6.32 -15.93 -9.85
CA VAL A 34 -6.80 -16.51 -8.60
C VAL A 34 -5.65 -16.51 -7.61
N ASN A 35 -5.66 -15.54 -6.69
CA ASN A 35 -4.58 -15.33 -5.72
C ASN A 35 -4.91 -15.87 -4.32
N TRP A 36 -6.17 -16.18 -4.05
CA TRP A 36 -6.58 -16.69 -2.76
C TRP A 36 -7.75 -17.66 -2.90
N HIS A 37 -7.63 -18.80 -2.22
CA HIS A 37 -8.71 -19.74 -2.05
C HIS A 37 -9.21 -19.60 -0.62
N GLU A 38 -10.44 -19.10 -0.44
CA GLU A 38 -11.03 -19.02 0.90
C GLU A 38 -11.17 -20.43 1.49
N ARG A 39 -10.49 -20.68 2.61
CA ARG A 39 -10.66 -21.90 3.42
C ARG A 39 -11.05 -21.49 4.83
N VAL A 40 -12.27 -21.79 5.24
CA VAL A 40 -12.71 -21.70 6.64
C VAL A 40 -12.73 -23.12 7.21
N GLY A 41 -11.62 -23.55 7.82
CA GLY A 41 -11.44 -24.93 8.27
C GLY A 41 -11.44 -25.93 7.10
N ASN A 42 -12.26 -26.99 7.21
CA ASN A 42 -12.43 -28.00 6.14
C ASN A 42 -13.55 -27.66 5.15
N ILE A 43 -14.18 -26.49 5.26
CA ILE A 43 -15.32 -26.10 4.42
C ILE A 43 -14.88 -24.92 3.55
N THR A 44 -14.94 -25.12 2.23
CA THR A 44 -14.88 -24.01 1.27
C THR A 44 -16.18 -23.22 1.40
N SER A 45 -16.11 -22.00 1.93
CA SER A 45 -17.18 -21.01 1.76
C SER A 45 -17.41 -20.75 0.27
N ALA A 46 -18.58 -20.24 -0.11
CA ALA A 46 -18.87 -19.86 -1.49
C ALA A 46 -17.75 -18.95 -2.02
N CYS A 47 -16.98 -19.45 -3.00
CA CYS A 47 -15.77 -18.81 -3.49
C CYS A 47 -16.08 -17.45 -4.12
N THR A 48 -15.71 -16.37 -3.44
CA THR A 48 -15.97 -14.99 -3.88
C THR A 48 -15.32 -14.66 -5.23
N TRP A 49 -14.20 -15.32 -5.58
CA TRP A 49 -13.49 -15.07 -6.83
C TRP A 49 -14.19 -15.64 -8.07
N GLU A 50 -15.08 -16.64 -7.94
CA GLU A 50 -15.75 -17.26 -9.09
C GLU A 50 -16.72 -16.28 -9.77
N GLU A 51 -17.43 -15.47 -8.98
CA GLU A 51 -18.28 -14.40 -9.48
C GLU A 51 -17.46 -13.33 -10.23
N ASP A 52 -16.30 -12.95 -9.67
CA ASP A 52 -15.36 -12.02 -10.30
C ASP A 52 -14.84 -12.55 -11.65
N ALA A 53 -14.45 -13.83 -11.68
CA ALA A 53 -13.97 -14.50 -12.88
C ALA A 53 -15.04 -14.60 -13.97
N LEU A 54 -16.30 -14.88 -13.59
CA LEU A 54 -17.42 -14.92 -14.52
C LEU A 54 -17.65 -13.55 -15.16
N ILE A 55 -17.65 -12.48 -14.36
CA ILE A 55 -17.82 -11.11 -14.86
C ILE A 55 -16.65 -10.71 -15.77
N ALA A 56 -15.41 -11.04 -15.39
CA ALA A 56 -14.23 -10.81 -16.22
C ALA A 56 -14.33 -11.55 -17.57
N LYS A 57 -14.80 -12.80 -17.56
CA LYS A 57 -15.06 -13.58 -18.77
C LYS A 57 -16.14 -12.95 -19.65
N MET A 58 -17.20 -12.40 -19.07
CA MET A 58 -18.24 -11.68 -19.81
C MET A 58 -17.68 -10.42 -20.49
N VAL A 59 -16.79 -9.69 -19.81
CA VAL A 59 -16.10 -8.52 -20.38
C VAL A 59 -15.22 -8.95 -21.55
N ALA A 60 -14.38 -9.99 -21.36
CA ALA A 60 -13.52 -10.51 -22.42
C ALA A 60 -14.32 -10.99 -23.64
N LYS A 61 -15.42 -11.72 -23.43
CA LYS A 61 -16.32 -12.13 -24.50
C LYS A 61 -16.94 -10.94 -25.24
N LYS A 62 -17.36 -9.91 -24.51
CA LYS A 62 -17.92 -8.70 -25.11
C LYS A 62 -16.88 -7.93 -25.93
N LEU A 63 -15.66 -7.87 -25.43
CA LEU A 63 -14.54 -7.26 -26.13
C LEU A 63 -13.92 -8.21 -27.16
N ASP A 64 -14.47 -9.40 -27.40
CA ASP A 64 -13.93 -10.39 -28.34
C ASP A 64 -12.41 -10.58 -28.19
N ILE A 65 -11.97 -10.88 -26.98
CA ILE A 65 -10.57 -11.19 -26.63
C ILE A 65 -10.47 -12.55 -25.93
N PRO A 66 -9.40 -13.34 -26.17
CA PRO A 66 -9.13 -14.56 -25.43
C PRO A 66 -9.09 -14.33 -23.92
N PHE A 67 -9.56 -15.31 -23.15
CA PHE A 67 -9.63 -15.23 -21.69
C PHE A 67 -9.08 -16.50 -21.05
N HIS A 68 -8.13 -16.36 -20.13
CA HIS A 68 -7.60 -17.46 -19.33
C HIS A 68 -7.64 -17.13 -17.85
N ILE A 69 -7.71 -18.19 -17.04
CA ILE A 69 -7.63 -18.12 -15.57
C ILE A 69 -6.29 -18.71 -15.17
N VAL A 70 -5.59 -18.03 -14.26
CA VAL A 70 -4.29 -18.46 -13.76
C VAL A 70 -4.31 -18.46 -12.23
N ASP A 71 -3.89 -19.57 -11.63
CA ASP A 71 -3.82 -19.71 -10.18
C ASP A 71 -2.43 -19.32 -9.69
N LEU A 72 -2.35 -18.19 -9.00
CA LEU A 72 -1.11 -17.66 -8.38
C LEU A 72 -1.20 -17.72 -6.84
N SER A 73 -2.13 -18.49 -6.29
CA SER A 73 -2.40 -18.52 -4.85
C SER A 73 -1.22 -19.02 -4.02
N LYS A 74 -0.39 -19.91 -4.57
CA LYS A 74 0.82 -20.41 -3.91
C LYS A 74 1.85 -19.30 -3.72
N ASP A 75 2.14 -18.54 -4.77
CA ASP A 75 3.07 -17.42 -4.72
C ASP A 75 2.50 -16.28 -3.87
N TYR A 76 1.22 -15.96 -4.01
CA TYR A 76 0.56 -14.94 -3.18
C TYR A 76 0.64 -15.29 -1.70
N LYS A 77 0.33 -16.54 -1.32
CA LYS A 77 0.45 -16.98 0.08
C LYS A 77 1.88 -16.79 0.58
N LYS A 78 2.87 -17.32 -0.15
CA LYS A 78 4.27 -17.33 0.28
C LYS A 78 4.87 -15.92 0.37
N ARG A 79 4.62 -15.08 -0.63
CA ARG A 79 5.31 -13.78 -0.81
C ARG A 79 4.56 -12.61 -0.17
N VAL A 80 3.24 -12.71 -0.01
CA VAL A 80 2.41 -11.62 0.53
C VAL A 80 1.84 -11.99 1.91
N VAL A 81 1.14 -13.12 2.01
CA VAL A 81 0.41 -13.48 3.24
C VAL A 81 1.35 -13.89 4.37
N ASP A 82 2.30 -14.79 4.11
CA ASP A 82 3.24 -15.26 5.12
C ASP A 82 4.14 -14.10 5.61
N TYR A 83 4.55 -13.20 4.71
CA TYR A 83 5.22 -11.94 5.08
C TYR A 83 4.33 -11.07 5.98
N MET A 84 3.07 -10.89 5.61
CA MET A 84 2.13 -10.08 6.38
C MET A 84 2.00 -10.61 7.82
N PHE A 85 1.87 -11.92 8.00
CA PHE A 85 1.82 -12.55 9.33
C PHE A 85 3.11 -12.31 10.12
N ALA A 86 4.28 -12.46 9.50
CA ALA A 86 5.57 -12.24 10.16
C ALA A 86 5.72 -10.78 10.65
N GLU A 87 5.29 -9.80 9.85
CA GLU A 87 5.34 -8.38 10.21
C GLU A 87 4.40 -8.05 11.39
N TYR A 88 3.16 -8.54 11.35
CA TYR A 88 2.23 -8.37 12.48
C TYR A 88 2.76 -9.03 13.75
N GLN A 89 3.34 -10.23 13.64
CA GLN A 89 3.97 -10.91 14.77
C GLN A 89 5.15 -10.10 15.35
N ALA A 90 5.86 -9.36 14.50
CA ALA A 90 6.92 -8.44 14.91
C ALA A 90 6.40 -7.08 15.44
N GLY A 91 5.08 -6.84 15.40
CA GLY A 91 4.45 -5.60 15.84
C GLY A 91 4.50 -4.45 14.84
N ARG A 92 4.75 -4.78 13.56
CA ARG A 92 4.70 -3.84 12.44
C ARG A 92 3.39 -3.97 11.68
N THR A 93 3.00 -2.92 10.97
CA THR A 93 1.80 -2.92 10.13
C THR A 93 2.22 -2.90 8.67
N PRO A 94 2.32 -4.05 7.99
CA PRO A 94 2.72 -4.14 6.59
C PRO A 94 1.66 -3.55 5.64
N ASN A 95 2.07 -3.27 4.40
CA ASN A 95 1.16 -2.96 3.30
C ASN A 95 1.12 -4.10 2.27
N PRO A 96 0.17 -5.05 2.37
CA PRO A 96 0.13 -6.22 1.49
C PRO A 96 -0.17 -5.86 0.03
N ASP A 97 -0.83 -4.71 -0.23
CA ASP A 97 -1.17 -4.30 -1.59
C ASP A 97 0.06 -3.85 -2.39
N VAL A 98 1.02 -3.17 -1.72
CA VAL A 98 2.33 -2.81 -2.32
C VAL A 98 3.08 -4.09 -2.73
N LEU A 99 3.14 -5.08 -1.82
CA LEU A 99 3.80 -6.36 -2.09
C LEU A 99 3.09 -7.15 -3.16
N CYS A 100 1.76 -7.17 -3.16
CA CYS A 100 0.98 -7.85 -4.20
C CYS A 100 1.28 -7.27 -5.59
N ASN A 101 1.47 -5.95 -5.72
CA ASN A 101 1.88 -5.38 -6.99
C ASN A 101 3.29 -5.83 -7.37
N ARG A 102 4.26 -5.71 -6.46
CA ARG A 102 5.66 -6.06 -6.73
C ARG A 102 5.88 -7.54 -7.05
N GLU A 103 5.31 -8.43 -6.24
CA GLU A 103 5.59 -9.87 -6.23
C GLU A 103 4.63 -10.69 -7.10
N ILE A 104 3.41 -10.17 -7.32
CA ILE A 104 2.36 -10.92 -8.02
C ILE A 104 2.02 -10.23 -9.32
N LYS A 105 1.48 -9.01 -9.31
CA LYS A 105 0.94 -8.38 -10.54
C LYS A 105 2.01 -7.99 -11.56
N PHE A 106 3.23 -7.69 -11.14
CA PHE A 106 4.34 -7.28 -12.02
C PHE A 106 5.54 -8.23 -11.96
N ASP A 107 5.40 -9.39 -11.34
CA ASP A 107 6.42 -10.43 -11.33
C ASP A 107 5.78 -11.76 -11.78
N THR A 108 5.13 -12.49 -10.87
CA THR A 108 4.51 -13.79 -11.22
C THR A 108 3.50 -13.69 -12.37
N PHE A 109 2.66 -12.65 -12.40
CA PHE A 109 1.71 -12.40 -13.48
C PHE A 109 2.39 -11.97 -14.78
N LEU A 110 3.50 -11.24 -14.69
CA LEU A 110 4.31 -10.89 -15.84
C LEU A 110 4.93 -12.15 -16.46
N ASP A 111 5.44 -13.07 -15.65
CA ASP A 111 5.95 -14.35 -16.12
C ASP A 111 4.87 -15.19 -16.81
N GLU A 112 3.65 -15.22 -16.26
CA GLU A 112 2.51 -15.88 -16.92
C GLU A 112 2.12 -15.20 -18.22
N ALA A 113 2.13 -13.87 -18.27
CA ALA A 113 1.86 -13.10 -19.48
C ALA A 113 2.88 -13.40 -20.59
N MET A 114 4.16 -13.55 -20.25
CA MET A 114 5.23 -13.86 -21.19
C MET A 114 5.04 -15.22 -21.89
N LYS A 115 4.33 -16.18 -21.27
CA LYS A 115 3.98 -17.47 -21.91
C LYS A 115 3.01 -17.32 -23.09
N PHE A 116 2.37 -16.17 -23.22
CA PHE A 116 1.50 -15.81 -24.34
C PHE A 116 2.20 -14.90 -25.36
N ASP A 117 3.54 -14.81 -25.31
CA ASP A 117 4.36 -13.93 -26.15
C ASP A 117 3.97 -12.44 -26.01
N ALA A 118 3.60 -12.02 -24.80
CA ALA A 118 3.21 -10.65 -24.53
C ALA A 118 4.42 -9.70 -24.56
N ASP A 119 4.28 -8.57 -25.24
CA ASP A 119 5.26 -7.47 -25.16
C ASP A 119 5.05 -6.65 -23.88
N PHE A 120 3.80 -6.51 -23.44
CA PHE A 120 3.42 -5.71 -22.29
C PHE A 120 2.32 -6.36 -21.44
N VAL A 121 2.26 -5.92 -20.19
CA VAL A 121 1.21 -6.22 -19.23
C VAL A 121 0.45 -4.95 -18.87
N ALA A 122 -0.87 -5.00 -19.00
CA ALA A 122 -1.76 -3.90 -18.66
C ALA A 122 -2.58 -4.18 -17.39
N THR A 123 -2.78 -3.13 -16.60
CA THR A 123 -3.63 -3.17 -15.41
C THR A 123 -4.54 -1.95 -15.34
N GLY A 124 -5.62 -2.06 -14.57
CA GLY A 124 -6.53 -0.94 -14.30
C GLY A 124 -6.05 0.02 -13.22
N HIS A 125 -4.73 0.19 -13.02
CA HIS A 125 -4.22 1.11 -12.00
C HIS A 125 -4.28 2.57 -12.46
N TYR A 126 -4.66 3.46 -11.54
CA TYR A 126 -4.68 4.91 -11.72
C TYR A 126 -3.29 5.52 -11.49
N CYS A 127 -2.40 5.30 -12.44
CA CYS A 127 -1.05 5.87 -12.48
C CYS A 127 -0.65 6.03 -13.94
N ARG A 128 0.33 6.89 -14.24
CA ARG A 128 0.80 7.11 -15.60
C ARG A 128 2.26 6.64 -15.73
N LYS A 129 2.67 6.28 -16.94
CA LYS A 129 4.05 5.96 -17.28
C LYS A 129 4.54 6.96 -18.32
N ASN A 130 5.76 7.42 -18.16
CA ASN A 130 6.46 8.19 -19.19
C ASN A 130 7.87 7.64 -19.38
N GLU A 131 8.57 8.08 -20.42
CA GLU A 131 9.93 7.68 -20.73
C GLU A 131 10.80 8.91 -20.97
N VAL A 132 12.01 8.90 -20.41
CA VAL A 132 13.01 9.93 -20.60
C VAL A 132 14.35 9.29 -20.92
N VAL A 133 15.16 9.95 -21.73
CA VAL A 133 16.53 9.49 -22.02
C VAL A 133 17.49 10.25 -21.13
N VAL A 134 18.20 9.53 -20.26
CA VAL A 134 19.22 10.09 -19.36
C VAL A 134 20.53 9.40 -19.68
N GLU A 135 21.55 10.18 -20.05
CA GLU A 135 22.89 9.65 -20.41
C GLU A 135 22.88 8.55 -21.50
N GLY A 136 21.86 8.55 -22.36
CA GLY A 136 21.69 7.56 -23.43
C GLY A 136 20.90 6.31 -23.04
N GLU A 137 20.49 6.20 -21.78
CA GLU A 137 19.64 5.11 -21.28
C GLU A 137 18.18 5.56 -21.19
N THR A 138 17.25 4.70 -21.61
CA THR A 138 15.81 4.93 -21.43
C THR A 138 15.42 4.63 -19.99
N ILE A 139 14.90 5.64 -19.30
CA ILE A 139 14.37 5.54 -17.95
C ILE A 139 12.85 5.62 -18.00
N HIS A 140 12.18 4.62 -17.44
CA HIS A 140 10.74 4.59 -17.29
C HIS A 140 10.34 5.31 -15.99
N GLN A 141 9.55 6.36 -16.14
CA GLN A 141 9.02 7.16 -15.04
C GLN A 141 7.66 6.62 -14.59
N LEU A 142 7.42 6.59 -13.28
CA LEU A 142 6.11 6.30 -12.70
C LEU A 142 5.50 7.60 -12.17
N LEU A 143 4.40 8.01 -12.77
CA LEU A 143 3.72 9.27 -12.48
C LEU A 143 2.40 9.00 -11.74
N ALA A 144 2.00 9.95 -10.89
CA ALA A 144 0.70 9.97 -10.26
C ALA A 144 -0.43 9.97 -11.29
N GLY A 145 -1.53 9.27 -10.99
CA GLY A 145 -2.73 9.29 -11.82
C GLY A 145 -3.34 10.69 -11.91
N LYS A 146 -4.00 11.01 -13.03
CA LYS A 146 -4.63 12.32 -13.24
C LYS A 146 -5.78 12.58 -12.25
N ASP A 147 -6.44 11.52 -11.77
CA ASP A 147 -7.43 11.60 -10.69
C ASP A 147 -6.73 11.62 -9.31
N PRO A 148 -6.68 12.77 -8.62
CA PRO A 148 -6.00 12.86 -7.33
C PRO A 148 -6.66 12.01 -6.23
N ASN A 149 -7.94 11.66 -6.37
CA ASN A 149 -8.65 10.83 -5.38
C ASN A 149 -8.45 9.33 -5.61
N LYS A 150 -7.95 8.96 -6.78
CA LYS A 150 -7.73 7.57 -7.18
C LYS A 150 -6.29 7.23 -7.50
N ASP A 151 -5.37 8.20 -7.56
CA ASP A 151 -3.93 7.97 -7.75
C ASP A 151 -3.41 6.76 -6.97
N GLN A 152 -2.95 5.75 -7.69
CA GLN A 152 -2.46 4.48 -7.16
C GLN A 152 -0.94 4.34 -7.27
N SER A 153 -0.21 5.38 -7.68
CA SER A 153 1.27 5.37 -7.76
C SER A 153 1.91 4.89 -6.45
N TYR A 154 1.34 5.26 -5.30
CA TYR A 154 1.78 4.79 -3.98
C TYR A 154 1.82 3.26 -3.85
N PHE A 155 0.85 2.54 -4.41
CA PHE A 155 0.84 1.08 -4.34
C PHE A 155 1.83 0.40 -5.30
N LEU A 156 2.34 1.15 -6.27
CA LEU A 156 3.30 0.70 -7.28
C LEU A 156 4.72 1.21 -6.95
N CYS A 157 4.92 1.75 -5.75
CA CYS A 157 6.16 2.43 -5.36
C CYS A 157 7.39 1.54 -5.26
N GLN A 158 7.21 0.23 -5.35
CA GLN A 158 8.25 -0.78 -5.28
C GLN A 158 8.51 -1.48 -6.63
N LEU A 159 7.94 -0.98 -7.73
CA LEU A 159 8.27 -1.50 -9.07
C LEU A 159 9.68 -1.09 -9.49
N ASN A 160 10.38 -1.98 -10.18
CA ASN A 160 11.68 -1.67 -10.79
C ASN A 160 11.56 -1.26 -12.27
N GLN A 161 12.68 -0.88 -12.88
CA GLN A 161 12.70 -0.43 -14.29
C GLN A 161 12.31 -1.51 -15.30
N ASP A 162 12.69 -2.78 -15.07
CA ASP A 162 12.29 -3.89 -15.96
C ASP A 162 10.76 -4.11 -15.90
N GLN A 163 10.19 -4.10 -14.69
CA GLN A 163 8.74 -4.22 -14.49
C GLN A 163 7.99 -3.04 -15.14
N LEU A 164 8.49 -1.81 -14.98
CA LEU A 164 7.90 -0.62 -15.59
C LEU A 164 8.04 -0.60 -17.12
N SER A 165 9.14 -1.14 -17.66
CA SER A 165 9.36 -1.22 -19.11
C SER A 165 8.24 -1.98 -19.80
N LYS A 166 7.74 -3.04 -19.15
CA LYS A 166 6.67 -3.93 -19.63
C LYS A 166 5.28 -3.53 -19.16
N ALA A 167 5.11 -2.48 -18.36
CA ALA A 167 3.82 -2.10 -17.78
C ALA A 167 3.05 -1.07 -18.62
N MET A 168 1.73 -1.24 -18.69
CA MET A 168 0.78 -0.27 -19.27
C MET A 168 -0.34 0.08 -18.28
N PHE A 169 -0.72 1.36 -18.24
CA PHE A 169 -1.73 1.90 -17.34
C PHE A 169 -2.77 2.76 -18.09
N PRO A 170 -3.68 2.14 -18.87
CA PRO A 170 -4.53 2.88 -19.82
C PRO A 170 -5.50 3.87 -19.17
N VAL A 171 -5.88 3.63 -17.91
CA VAL A 171 -6.83 4.49 -17.16
C VAL A 171 -6.15 5.61 -16.38
N GLY A 172 -4.81 5.68 -16.37
CA GLY A 172 -4.05 6.68 -15.61
C GLY A 172 -4.33 8.13 -16.02
N GLU A 173 -4.74 8.34 -17.27
CA GLU A 173 -5.07 9.66 -17.85
C GLU A 173 -6.52 10.07 -17.65
N LEU A 174 -7.34 9.22 -17.01
CA LEU A 174 -8.77 9.42 -16.87
C LEU A 174 -9.15 9.66 -15.40
N LEU A 175 -10.16 10.49 -15.21
CA LEU A 175 -10.88 10.61 -13.96
C LEU A 175 -11.79 9.39 -13.77
N LYS A 176 -12.04 8.99 -12.52
CA LYS A 176 -12.94 7.87 -12.22
C LYS A 176 -14.34 8.02 -12.85
N PRO A 177 -14.96 9.21 -12.87
CA PRO A 177 -16.23 9.40 -13.56
C PRO A 177 -16.14 9.10 -15.07
N GLU A 178 -15.07 9.52 -15.74
CA GLU A 178 -14.86 9.27 -17.18
C GLU A 178 -14.73 7.77 -17.46
N VAL A 179 -14.00 7.04 -16.62
CA VAL A 179 -13.93 5.57 -16.69
C VAL A 179 -15.31 4.94 -16.58
N ARG A 180 -16.15 5.41 -15.66
CA ARG A 180 -17.52 4.92 -15.48
C ARG A 180 -18.41 5.25 -16.68
N GLU A 181 -18.26 6.43 -17.26
CA GLU A 181 -19.00 6.85 -18.46
C GLU A 181 -18.64 6.00 -19.66
N ILE A 182 -17.35 5.74 -19.90
CA ILE A 182 -16.88 4.82 -20.96
C ILE A 182 -17.49 3.43 -20.75
N ALA A 183 -17.45 2.91 -19.52
CA ALA A 183 -18.00 1.60 -19.23
C ALA A 183 -19.52 1.52 -19.53
N ARG A 184 -20.29 2.57 -19.23
CA ARG A 184 -21.72 2.64 -19.56
C ARG A 184 -21.97 2.79 -21.06
N ALA A 185 -21.25 3.70 -21.72
CA ALA A 185 -21.38 3.94 -23.16
C ALA A 185 -21.11 2.66 -23.96
N GLN A 186 -20.09 1.90 -23.54
CA GLN A 186 -19.76 0.60 -24.14
C GLN A 186 -20.62 -0.55 -23.61
N ASN A 187 -21.57 -0.30 -22.70
CA ASN A 187 -22.42 -1.30 -22.07
C ASN A 187 -21.62 -2.47 -21.45
N LEU A 188 -20.47 -2.19 -20.84
CA LEU A 188 -19.62 -3.22 -20.24
C LEU A 188 -20.34 -3.87 -19.04
N PRO A 189 -20.23 -5.21 -18.84
CA PRO A 189 -20.84 -5.92 -17.70
C PRO A 189 -20.51 -5.32 -16.32
N THR A 190 -19.37 -4.64 -16.21
CA THR A 190 -18.86 -4.05 -14.97
C THR A 190 -19.30 -2.60 -14.72
N ALA A 191 -20.08 -1.98 -15.62
CA ALA A 191 -20.36 -0.53 -15.60
C ALA A 191 -20.94 -0.04 -14.26
N GLU A 192 -21.90 -0.76 -13.70
CA GLU A 192 -22.59 -0.41 -12.44
C GLU A 192 -21.99 -1.08 -11.19
N ARG A 193 -20.92 -1.85 -11.37
CA ARG A 193 -20.33 -2.62 -10.27
C ARG A 193 -19.54 -1.72 -9.33
N LYS A 194 -19.81 -1.78 -8.02
CA LYS A 194 -19.04 -1.00 -7.03
C LYS A 194 -17.55 -1.39 -7.03
N ASP A 195 -16.69 -0.44 -6.69
CA ASP A 195 -15.25 -0.70 -6.53
C ASP A 195 -15.02 -1.73 -5.41
N SER A 196 -14.08 -2.64 -5.61
CA SER A 196 -13.66 -3.61 -4.59
C SER A 196 -13.13 -2.87 -3.35
N GLN A 197 -13.48 -3.39 -2.17
CA GLN A 197 -13.04 -2.90 -0.87
C GLN A 197 -12.43 -4.07 -0.10
N GLY A 198 -11.35 -3.83 0.65
CA GLY A 198 -10.65 -4.85 1.44
C GLY A 198 -9.20 -5.06 0.99
N ILE A 199 -8.55 -6.06 1.58
CA ILE A 199 -7.18 -6.47 1.21
C ILE A 199 -7.25 -7.09 -0.19
N CYS A 200 -6.32 -6.72 -1.08
CA CYS A 200 -6.35 -7.21 -2.45
C CYS A 200 -6.39 -8.75 -2.48
N PHE A 201 -7.38 -9.31 -3.18
CA PHE A 201 -7.63 -10.76 -3.37
C PHE A 201 -8.11 -11.59 -2.17
N VAL A 202 -7.99 -11.12 -0.93
CA VAL A 202 -8.55 -11.81 0.25
C VAL A 202 -10.06 -11.53 0.41
N GLY A 203 -10.55 -10.48 -0.25
CA GLY A 203 -11.98 -10.14 -0.26
C GLY A 203 -12.40 -9.25 0.91
N LYS A 204 -13.69 -9.32 1.27
CA LYS A 204 -14.30 -8.49 2.34
C LYS A 204 -14.10 -9.09 3.74
N VAL A 205 -12.94 -9.67 4.00
CA VAL A 205 -12.61 -10.23 5.32
C VAL A 205 -12.08 -9.12 6.22
N ASP A 206 -12.59 -9.07 7.44
CA ASP A 206 -12.06 -8.20 8.49
C ASP A 206 -10.63 -8.61 8.85
N LEU A 207 -9.68 -7.67 8.80
CA LEU A 207 -8.26 -7.96 8.98
C LEU A 207 -7.94 -8.62 10.35
N PRO A 208 -8.42 -8.13 11.51
CA PRO A 208 -8.29 -8.84 12.78
C PRO A 208 -8.76 -10.30 12.70
N THR A 209 -9.93 -10.54 12.10
CA THR A 209 -10.46 -11.90 11.91
C THR A 209 -9.55 -12.76 11.03
N PHE A 210 -9.00 -12.20 9.96
CA PHE A 210 -8.04 -12.90 9.10
C PHE A 210 -6.76 -13.26 9.86
N LEU A 211 -6.22 -12.33 10.64
CA LEU A 211 -4.98 -12.54 11.38
C LEU A 211 -5.12 -13.59 12.49
N GLN A 212 -6.30 -13.75 13.07
CA GLN A 212 -6.57 -14.78 14.09
C GLN A 212 -6.47 -16.23 13.59
N GLN A 213 -6.40 -16.44 12.27
CA GLN A 213 -6.18 -17.77 11.69
C GLN A 213 -4.80 -18.35 12.02
N GLN A 214 -3.80 -17.49 12.29
CA GLN A 214 -2.44 -17.91 12.65
C GLN A 214 -1.89 -17.23 13.90
N LEU A 215 -2.39 -16.04 14.26
CA LEU A 215 -1.97 -15.31 15.45
C LEU A 215 -2.93 -15.55 16.60
N VAL A 216 -2.45 -16.24 17.63
CA VAL A 216 -3.24 -16.57 18.82
C VAL A 216 -3.57 -15.30 19.60
N PRO A 217 -4.85 -14.99 19.86
CA PRO A 217 -5.24 -13.89 20.72
C PRO A 217 -4.64 -14.01 22.12
N LYS A 218 -4.14 -12.91 22.65
CA LYS A 218 -3.58 -12.85 24.00
C LYS A 218 -4.06 -11.58 24.70
N VAL A 219 -4.67 -11.75 25.87
CA VAL A 219 -5.14 -10.63 26.67
C VAL A 219 -3.95 -9.78 27.14
N GLY A 220 -4.08 -8.46 26.98
CA GLY A 220 -3.08 -7.47 27.34
C GLY A 220 -3.73 -6.16 27.80
N ASN A 221 -2.94 -5.28 28.41
CA ASN A 221 -3.43 -4.03 29.00
C ASN A 221 -3.48 -2.90 27.97
N VAL A 222 -4.52 -2.09 28.05
CA VAL A 222 -4.60 -0.79 27.37
C VAL A 222 -4.23 0.30 28.37
N ILE A 223 -3.18 1.08 28.04
CA ILE A 223 -2.64 2.13 28.90
C ILE A 223 -2.88 3.50 28.25
N GLU A 224 -3.62 4.37 28.93
CA GLU A 224 -3.82 5.75 28.50
C GLU A 224 -2.66 6.64 28.95
N VAL A 225 -2.05 7.33 27.99
CA VAL A 225 -0.98 8.28 28.26
C VAL A 225 -1.52 9.70 28.17
N PRO A 226 -1.36 10.55 29.20
CA PRO A 226 -1.82 11.94 29.16
C PRO A 226 -1.08 12.79 28.13
N ALA A 227 -1.79 13.70 27.45
CA ALA A 227 -1.19 14.62 26.46
C ALA A 227 -0.02 15.43 27.03
N LYS A 228 -0.17 15.98 28.25
CA LYS A 228 0.85 16.77 28.95
C LYS A 228 2.19 16.04 29.12
N PHE A 229 2.15 14.71 29.26
CA PHE A 229 3.38 13.90 29.33
C PHE A 229 4.16 13.99 28.02
N MET A 230 3.47 13.91 26.87
CA MET A 230 4.08 13.96 25.55
C MET A 230 4.50 15.37 25.14
N GLU A 231 3.76 16.41 25.49
CA GLU A 231 4.12 17.81 25.19
C GLU A 231 5.51 18.16 25.70
N LYS A 232 5.81 17.77 26.95
CA LYS A 232 7.14 17.99 27.55
C LYS A 232 8.25 17.21 26.84
N LYS A 233 7.94 16.05 26.27
CA LYS A 233 8.93 15.15 25.65
C LYS A 233 9.22 15.47 24.18
N LYS A 234 8.40 16.31 23.55
CA LYS A 234 8.50 16.67 22.14
C LYS A 234 9.26 17.96 21.84
N GLN A 235 9.63 18.74 22.87
CA GLN A 235 10.44 19.93 22.70
C GLN A 235 11.88 19.56 22.35
N LEU A 236 12.10 19.23 21.08
CA LEU A 236 13.38 18.83 20.52
C LEU A 236 13.70 19.70 19.32
N GLU A 237 14.92 20.23 19.28
CA GLU A 237 15.44 20.91 18.11
C GLU A 237 15.71 19.90 17.00
N VAL A 238 15.48 20.34 15.76
CA VAL A 238 15.79 19.58 14.55
C VAL A 238 17.30 19.61 14.34
N SER A 239 17.99 18.62 14.88
CA SER A 239 19.43 18.42 14.74
C SER A 239 19.75 16.94 14.52
N GLU A 240 20.89 16.65 13.90
CA GLU A 240 21.30 15.27 13.62
C GLU A 240 21.43 14.41 14.88
N GLU A 241 21.81 15.01 16.01
CA GLU A 241 21.88 14.36 17.33
C GLU A 241 20.50 13.88 17.83
N ASN A 242 19.44 14.56 17.40
CA ASN A 242 18.06 14.27 17.80
C ASN A 242 17.30 13.41 16.78
N TYR A 243 17.87 13.07 15.62
CA TYR A 243 17.17 12.30 14.58
C TYR A 243 16.55 11.01 15.10
N LYS A 244 17.25 10.25 15.94
CA LYS A 244 16.69 9.04 16.57
C LYS A 244 15.41 9.33 17.36
N LYS A 245 15.37 10.43 18.12
CA LYS A 245 14.20 10.81 18.93
C LYS A 245 13.06 11.37 18.07
N LEU A 246 13.39 12.05 16.97
CA LEU A 246 12.41 12.63 16.05
C LEU A 246 11.77 11.59 15.13
N CYS A 247 12.55 10.56 14.75
CA CYS A 247 12.20 9.62 13.70
C CYS A 247 11.68 8.27 14.20
N PHE A 248 11.98 7.86 15.43
CA PHE A 248 11.49 6.58 15.98
C PHE A 248 10.27 6.79 16.91
N PRO A 249 9.42 5.77 17.10
CA PRO A 249 8.34 5.82 18.06
C PRO A 249 8.84 6.12 19.46
N PHE A 250 8.05 6.85 20.25
CA PHE A 250 8.39 7.10 21.65
C PHE A 250 8.40 5.76 22.42
N PRO A 251 9.44 5.46 23.21
CA PRO A 251 9.57 4.17 23.90
C PRO A 251 8.75 4.16 25.18
N TYR A 252 7.42 4.13 25.04
CA TYR A 252 6.47 4.10 26.15
C TYR A 252 6.77 2.98 27.15
N LYS A 253 6.46 3.27 28.42
CA LYS A 253 6.58 2.35 29.55
C LYS A 253 5.24 2.25 30.27
N PRO A 254 4.94 1.12 30.93
CA PRO A 254 3.68 0.95 31.64
C PRO A 254 3.35 2.07 32.63
N TRP A 255 4.37 2.62 33.31
CA TRP A 255 4.22 3.72 34.27
C TRP A 255 4.10 5.12 33.64
N ASN A 256 4.02 5.25 32.31
CA ASN A 256 3.78 6.53 31.65
C ASN A 256 2.30 6.93 31.59
N GLY A 257 1.41 6.03 32.01
CA GLY A 257 -0.02 6.20 31.92
C GLY A 257 -0.78 5.32 32.91
N GLU A 258 -2.09 5.24 32.74
CA GLU A 258 -3.00 4.47 33.58
C GLU A 258 -3.64 3.33 32.79
N VAL A 259 -3.87 2.18 33.44
CA VAL A 259 -4.58 1.06 32.82
C VAL A 259 -6.07 1.39 32.77
N ILE A 260 -6.63 1.45 31.55
CA ILE A 260 -8.03 1.82 31.32
C ILE A 260 -8.87 0.69 30.70
N GLY A 261 -8.26 -0.45 30.41
CA GLY A 261 -8.96 -1.60 29.82
C GLY A 261 -8.01 -2.69 29.34
N GLU A 262 -8.57 -3.62 28.58
CA GLU A 262 -7.86 -4.78 28.03
C GLU A 262 -8.08 -4.91 26.52
N HIS A 263 -7.20 -5.64 25.85
CA HIS A 263 -7.28 -5.95 24.42
C HIS A 263 -6.90 -7.41 24.14
N GLN A 264 -7.19 -7.92 22.95
CA GLN A 264 -6.98 -9.34 22.58
C GLN A 264 -5.65 -9.64 21.88
N GLY A 265 -4.67 -8.74 22.00
CA GLY A 265 -3.34 -8.89 21.37
C GLY A 265 -2.86 -7.58 20.75
N ALA A 266 -1.64 -7.16 21.08
CA ALA A 266 -1.13 -5.83 20.69
C ALA A 266 -0.84 -5.74 19.19
N HIS A 267 -0.57 -6.86 18.54
CA HIS A 267 -0.32 -6.96 17.10
C HIS A 267 -1.57 -6.70 16.24
N PHE A 268 -2.78 -6.68 16.81
CA PHE A 268 -4.01 -6.34 16.08
C PHE A 268 -4.29 -4.83 16.00
N TYR A 269 -3.42 -4.00 16.60
CA TYR A 269 -3.60 -2.56 16.68
C TYR A 269 -2.53 -1.81 15.90
N THR A 270 -2.94 -0.77 15.20
CA THR A 270 -2.06 0.10 14.42
C THR A 270 -2.05 1.52 14.97
N VAL A 271 -0.90 2.19 14.98
CA VAL A 271 -0.80 3.60 15.41
C VAL A 271 -1.77 4.49 14.60
N GLY A 272 -2.53 5.33 15.31
CA GLY A 272 -3.59 6.17 14.76
C GLY A 272 -4.97 5.49 14.66
N GLN A 273 -5.09 4.22 15.02
CA GLN A 273 -6.38 3.51 15.04
C GLN A 273 -7.29 4.04 16.15
N ARG A 274 -8.56 4.28 15.81
CA ARG A 274 -9.62 4.70 16.74
C ARG A 274 -10.57 3.56 17.14
N LYS A 275 -10.97 2.75 16.16
CA LYS A 275 -12.00 1.70 16.34
C LYS A 275 -11.39 0.42 16.91
N GLY A 276 -12.21 -0.41 17.56
CA GLY A 276 -11.80 -1.72 18.07
C GLY A 276 -11.15 -1.72 19.47
N LEU A 277 -11.11 -0.56 20.14
CA LEU A 277 -10.66 -0.46 21.53
C LEU A 277 -11.78 -0.85 22.52
N ASN A 278 -13.06 -0.61 22.17
CA ASN A 278 -14.23 -0.91 23.00
C ASN A 278 -14.17 -0.33 24.43
N ILE A 279 -13.47 0.80 24.62
CA ILE A 279 -13.36 1.53 25.89
C ILE A 279 -14.16 2.84 25.79
N GLY A 280 -15.04 3.07 26.76
CA GLY A 280 -15.86 4.28 26.89
C GLY A 280 -15.47 5.13 28.10
N GLY A 281 -16.16 6.26 28.33
CA GLY A 281 -15.94 7.12 29.49
C GLY A 281 -15.05 8.35 29.27
N HIS A 282 -14.61 8.59 28.03
CA HIS A 282 -13.77 9.74 27.64
C HIS A 282 -14.60 10.85 26.98
N LYS A 283 -14.12 12.10 27.06
CA LYS A 283 -14.75 13.27 26.41
C LYS A 283 -14.52 13.24 24.90
N GLU A 284 -13.32 12.87 24.49
CA GLU A 284 -12.93 12.68 23.09
C GLU A 284 -12.61 11.21 22.78
N PRO A 285 -12.60 10.81 21.50
CA PRO A 285 -12.22 9.45 21.14
C PRO A 285 -10.77 9.14 21.50
N LEU A 286 -10.51 7.90 21.92
CA LEU A 286 -9.18 7.35 22.10
C LEU A 286 -8.57 6.93 20.76
N PHE A 287 -7.26 7.13 20.65
CA PHE A 287 -6.45 6.67 19.52
C PHE A 287 -5.23 5.89 20.01
N VAL A 288 -4.86 4.82 19.31
CA VAL A 288 -3.61 4.09 19.53
C VAL A 288 -2.43 4.99 19.20
N ILE A 289 -1.55 5.25 20.17
CA ILE A 289 -0.34 6.07 20.00
C ILE A 289 0.93 5.22 19.96
N GLY A 290 0.86 3.96 20.39
CA GLY A 290 1.97 3.02 20.35
C GLY A 290 1.53 1.61 20.74
N THR A 291 2.33 0.62 20.38
CA THR A 291 2.14 -0.78 20.77
C THR A 291 3.45 -1.36 21.29
N ASP A 292 3.36 -2.27 22.26
CA ASP A 292 4.50 -3.06 22.74
C ASP A 292 4.09 -4.53 22.68
N VAL A 293 4.42 -5.19 21.57
CA VAL A 293 4.08 -6.60 21.34
C VAL A 293 4.80 -7.54 22.30
N LYS A 294 6.01 -7.18 22.76
CA LYS A 294 6.77 -8.00 23.72
C LYS A 294 6.08 -8.04 25.08
N ARG A 295 5.60 -6.89 25.55
CA ARG A 295 4.84 -6.80 26.81
C ARG A 295 3.35 -7.05 26.63
N ASN A 296 2.87 -7.14 25.39
CA ASN A 296 1.46 -7.20 25.02
C ASN A 296 0.66 -6.02 25.60
N ILE A 297 1.09 -4.80 25.27
CA ILE A 297 0.47 -3.55 25.73
C ILE A 297 0.08 -2.69 24.53
N VAL A 298 -1.08 -2.05 24.59
CA VAL A 298 -1.50 -0.99 23.68
C VAL A 298 -1.51 0.34 24.42
N TYR A 299 -0.79 1.33 23.91
CA TYR A 299 -0.81 2.69 24.43
C TYR A 299 -1.80 3.53 23.65
N VAL A 300 -2.67 4.26 24.35
CA VAL A 300 -3.66 5.14 23.77
C VAL A 300 -3.54 6.56 24.31
N GLY A 301 -4.09 7.52 23.58
CA GLY A 301 -4.26 8.90 24.02
C GLY A 301 -5.61 9.45 23.59
N GLU A 302 -6.20 10.28 24.42
CA GLU A 302 -7.47 10.96 24.16
C GLU A 302 -7.28 12.13 23.18
N GLY A 303 -8.16 12.24 22.19
CA GLY A 303 -8.21 13.34 21.24
C GLY A 303 -7.41 13.12 19.95
N GLN A 304 -7.91 13.68 18.84
CA GLN A 304 -7.28 13.48 17.52
C GLN A 304 -5.91 14.17 17.40
N ASN A 305 -5.71 15.20 18.22
CA ASN A 305 -4.52 16.04 18.27
C ASN A 305 -3.53 15.59 19.35
N HIS A 306 -3.72 14.40 19.94
CA HIS A 306 -2.82 13.91 20.98
C HIS A 306 -1.36 13.95 20.49
N PRO A 307 -0.42 14.59 21.21
CA PRO A 307 0.94 14.78 20.71
C PRO A 307 1.67 13.46 20.42
N GLY A 308 1.33 12.39 21.13
CA GLY A 308 1.86 11.04 20.86
C GLY A 308 1.50 10.45 19.48
N LEU A 309 0.53 11.03 18.76
CA LEU A 309 0.19 10.61 17.40
C LEU A 309 1.09 11.22 16.33
N HIS A 310 1.83 12.27 16.65
CA HIS A 310 2.54 13.09 15.68
C HIS A 310 4.06 12.89 15.81
N ARG A 311 4.79 12.90 14.70
CA ARG A 311 6.27 12.82 14.70
C ARG A 311 6.84 13.76 13.65
N LYS A 312 8.01 14.33 13.93
CA LYS A 312 8.70 15.25 13.02
C LYS A 312 9.45 14.54 11.89
N GLY A 313 9.74 13.25 12.05
CA GLY A 313 10.47 12.50 11.05
C GLY A 313 10.18 11.01 11.06
N LEU A 314 10.79 10.30 10.11
CA LEU A 314 10.82 8.84 10.03
C LEU A 314 12.18 8.38 9.51
N PHE A 315 12.46 7.09 9.68
CA PHE A 315 13.68 6.45 9.21
C PHE A 315 13.34 5.27 8.30
N VAL A 316 14.12 5.12 7.24
CA VAL A 316 14.11 3.98 6.32
C VAL A 316 15.54 3.45 6.24
N ALA A 317 15.74 2.16 6.54
CA ALA A 317 17.06 1.55 6.50
C ALA A 317 17.60 1.46 5.06
N SER A 318 18.92 1.49 4.88
CA SER A 318 19.56 1.45 3.56
C SER A 318 19.10 0.26 2.71
N GLU A 319 18.92 -0.91 3.32
CA GLU A 319 18.44 -2.14 2.68
C GLU A 319 16.95 -2.11 2.26
N ASP A 320 16.15 -1.27 2.91
CA ASP A 320 14.72 -1.12 2.65
C ASP A 320 14.42 0.01 1.66
N MET A 321 15.44 0.73 1.19
CA MET A 321 15.30 1.80 0.21
C MET A 321 15.21 1.24 -1.21
N HIS A 322 14.21 1.71 -1.95
CA HIS A 322 13.95 1.39 -3.35
C HIS A 322 13.89 2.66 -4.18
N TRP A 323 14.76 2.76 -5.19
CA TRP A 323 14.78 3.88 -6.13
C TRP A 323 14.22 3.41 -7.47
N ILE A 324 13.10 4.00 -7.89
CA ILE A 324 12.58 3.81 -9.24
C ILE A 324 13.50 4.56 -10.21
N ARG A 325 13.78 5.82 -9.89
CA ARG A 325 14.73 6.68 -10.60
C ARG A 325 16.14 6.47 -10.06
N HIS A 326 16.81 5.43 -10.54
CA HIS A 326 18.16 5.07 -10.12
C HIS A 326 19.19 6.15 -10.49
N ASP A 327 18.95 6.91 -11.55
CA ASP A 327 19.73 8.08 -11.96
C ASP A 327 19.62 9.25 -10.96
N LEU A 328 18.51 9.33 -10.22
CA LEU A 328 18.30 10.34 -9.18
C LEU A 328 18.70 9.87 -7.78
N LYS A 329 19.22 8.63 -7.66
CA LYS A 329 19.62 8.02 -6.39
C LYS A 329 20.62 8.90 -5.65
N MET A 330 20.31 9.19 -4.39
CA MET A 330 21.17 9.96 -3.51
C MET A 330 22.38 9.13 -3.03
N LYS A 331 23.46 9.81 -2.66
CA LYS A 331 24.66 9.23 -2.02
C LYS A 331 24.67 9.57 -0.52
N PRO A 332 25.28 8.72 0.34
CA PRO A 332 25.48 9.08 1.74
C PRO A 332 26.14 10.45 1.90
N GLY A 333 25.57 11.29 2.77
CA GLY A 333 25.93 12.70 2.94
C GLY A 333 25.00 13.68 2.22
N ASP A 334 24.24 13.23 1.22
CA ASP A 334 23.31 14.08 0.49
C ASP A 334 22.10 14.50 1.35
N LYS A 335 21.60 15.71 1.07
CA LYS A 335 20.37 16.26 1.63
C LYS A 335 19.51 16.78 0.48
N ARG A 336 18.26 16.33 0.36
CA ARG A 336 17.37 16.78 -0.73
C ARG A 336 15.92 16.86 -0.26
N GLY A 337 15.23 17.92 -0.69
CA GLY A 337 13.81 18.13 -0.43
C GLY A 337 12.94 17.33 -1.40
N PHE A 338 11.86 16.74 -0.87
CA PHE A 338 10.86 16.00 -1.62
C PHE A 338 9.46 16.22 -1.08
N ASP A 339 8.47 15.88 -1.90
CA ASP A 339 7.10 15.68 -1.48
C ASP A 339 6.93 14.21 -1.05
N ILE A 340 6.44 13.94 0.15
CA ILE A 340 6.44 12.61 0.77
C ILE A 340 5.03 12.17 1.12
N ARG A 341 4.74 10.88 0.92
CA ARG A 341 3.50 10.22 1.33
C ARG A 341 3.83 8.98 2.15
N ILE A 342 3.24 8.84 3.34
CA ILE A 342 3.48 7.70 4.23
C ILE A 342 2.28 6.76 4.34
N ARG A 343 1.14 7.14 3.75
CA ARG A 343 -0.10 6.37 3.71
C ARG A 343 -0.90 6.70 2.45
N TYR A 344 -1.63 5.72 1.93
CA TYR A 344 -2.53 5.93 0.79
C TYR A 344 -3.58 7.03 1.09
N ARG A 345 -3.82 7.91 0.12
CA ARG A 345 -4.71 9.10 0.18
C ARG A 345 -4.31 10.19 1.18
N GLN A 346 -3.16 10.08 1.83
CA GLN A 346 -2.61 11.24 2.51
C GLN A 346 -2.17 12.27 1.47
N PRO A 347 -2.43 13.57 1.69
CA PRO A 347 -1.78 14.64 0.94
C PRO A 347 -0.26 14.47 0.92
N LEU A 348 0.38 15.05 -0.10
CA LEU A 348 1.83 15.09 -0.15
C LEU A 348 2.34 16.11 0.87
N GLU A 349 3.34 15.70 1.64
CA GLU A 349 3.88 16.47 2.76
C GLU A 349 5.35 16.78 2.49
N LYS A 350 5.73 18.05 2.67
CA LYS A 350 7.10 18.47 2.38
C LYS A 350 8.06 18.00 3.46
N GLY A 351 9.20 17.48 3.03
CA GLY A 351 10.28 17.12 3.93
C GLY A 351 11.63 17.04 3.23
N THR A 352 12.69 16.93 4.03
CA THR A 352 14.05 16.72 3.56
C THR A 352 14.49 15.31 3.91
N ILE A 353 15.00 14.59 2.92
CA ILE A 353 15.70 13.33 3.13
C ILE A 353 17.17 13.66 3.38
N HIS A 354 17.69 13.20 4.51
CA HIS A 354 19.10 13.22 4.87
C HIS A 354 19.64 11.79 4.76
N LEU A 355 20.39 11.49 3.70
CA LEU A 355 20.89 10.15 3.46
C LEU A 355 22.22 9.94 4.22
N LYS A 356 22.29 8.86 5.00
CA LYS A 356 23.47 8.42 5.73
C LYS A 356 23.81 6.98 5.35
N GLU A 357 24.92 6.46 5.88
CA GLU A 357 25.35 5.06 5.66
C GLU A 357 24.30 4.05 6.16
N ASP A 358 23.63 4.36 7.28
CA ASP A 358 22.62 3.49 7.90
C ASP A 358 21.25 3.55 7.23
N GLY A 359 20.96 4.64 6.52
CA GLY A 359 19.71 4.81 5.79
C GLY A 359 19.30 6.26 5.60
N ALA A 360 18.04 6.43 5.22
CA ALA A 360 17.43 7.73 4.96
C ALA A 360 16.67 8.23 6.18
N TRP A 361 17.06 9.41 6.65
CA TRP A 361 16.39 10.14 7.73
C TRP A 361 15.50 11.22 7.12
N PHE A 362 14.19 11.02 7.19
CA PHE A 362 13.19 11.93 6.64
C PHE A 362 12.78 12.91 7.73
N ILE A 363 12.94 14.21 7.46
CA ILE A 363 12.56 15.29 8.37
C ILE A 363 11.49 16.14 7.70
N PHE A 364 10.28 16.13 8.24
CA PHE A 364 9.14 16.85 7.68
C PHE A 364 9.14 18.32 8.13
N ASN A 365 8.61 19.18 7.26
CA ASN A 365 8.37 20.59 7.57
C ASN A 365 7.32 20.71 8.69
N ASP A 366 6.27 19.91 8.62
CA ASP A 366 5.19 19.81 9.61
C ASP A 366 5.13 18.41 10.22
N GLU A 367 4.71 18.29 11.48
CA GLU A 367 4.63 16.96 12.12
C GLU A 367 3.59 16.08 11.45
N GLN A 368 3.95 14.82 11.23
CA GLN A 368 3.11 13.85 10.55
C GLN A 368 2.41 12.94 11.54
N ARG A 369 1.11 12.77 11.34
CA ARG A 369 0.24 11.95 12.18
C ARG A 369 0.31 10.48 11.76
N GLY A 370 0.50 9.58 12.71
CA GLY A 370 0.42 8.15 12.47
C GLY A 370 1.54 7.62 11.57
N ILE A 371 2.78 8.07 11.75
CA ILE A 371 3.89 7.34 11.14
C ILE A 371 3.89 5.92 11.75
N THR A 372 3.88 4.87 10.92
CA THR A 372 3.72 3.47 11.37
C THR A 372 4.81 2.60 10.75
N SER A 373 5.51 1.83 11.57
CA SER A 373 6.52 0.86 11.13
C SER A 373 5.89 -0.25 10.27
N GLY A 374 6.57 -0.66 9.19
CA GLY A 374 6.08 -1.62 8.20
C GLY A 374 5.25 -1.01 7.06
N GLN A 375 4.80 0.24 7.18
CA GLN A 375 4.24 0.99 6.03
C GLN A 375 5.36 1.53 5.14
N PHE A 376 5.01 2.05 3.97
CA PHE A 376 5.98 2.61 3.04
C PHE A 376 5.99 4.15 3.10
N ALA A 377 7.17 4.73 3.13
CA ALA A 377 7.37 6.13 2.77
C ALA A 377 7.69 6.20 1.27
N ALA A 378 6.88 6.94 0.51
CA ALA A 378 7.07 7.19 -0.92
C ALA A 378 7.39 8.66 -1.14
N TRP A 379 8.40 8.98 -1.96
CA TRP A 379 8.82 10.36 -2.21
C TRP A 379 8.78 10.72 -3.69
N TYR A 380 8.37 11.95 -3.94
CA TYR A 380 7.95 12.47 -5.24
C TYR A 380 8.69 13.77 -5.57
N LEU A 381 8.84 14.03 -6.87
CA LEU A 381 9.19 15.34 -7.42
C LEU A 381 8.06 15.75 -8.37
N GLY A 382 7.23 16.70 -7.95
CA GLY A 382 6.01 17.03 -8.68
C GLY A 382 5.03 15.86 -8.68
N ASP A 383 4.65 15.38 -9.87
CA ASP A 383 3.78 14.21 -10.03
C ASP A 383 4.55 12.90 -10.21
N GLU A 384 5.88 12.92 -10.28
CA GLU A 384 6.70 11.73 -10.46
C GLU A 384 7.09 11.09 -9.13
N LEU A 385 6.86 9.77 -9.03
CA LEU A 385 7.33 8.96 -7.92
C LEU A 385 8.78 8.54 -8.15
N ILE A 386 9.67 8.97 -7.26
CA ILE A 386 11.11 8.79 -7.40
C ILE A 386 11.60 7.53 -6.71
N GLY A 387 11.03 7.20 -5.56
CA GLY A 387 11.35 6.00 -4.81
C GLY A 387 10.47 5.82 -3.58
N SER A 388 10.73 4.73 -2.87
CA SER A 388 10.06 4.41 -1.61
C SER A 388 10.92 3.57 -0.69
N GLY A 389 10.46 3.35 0.54
CA GLY A 389 11.05 2.33 1.40
C GLY A 389 10.21 2.05 2.64
N VAL A 390 10.51 0.94 3.30
CA VAL A 390 9.77 0.50 4.49
C VAL A 390 10.17 1.34 5.69
N ILE A 391 9.18 1.88 6.39
CA ILE A 391 9.37 2.67 7.60
C ILE A 391 9.78 1.73 8.73
N ALA A 392 10.90 2.04 9.40
CA ALA A 392 11.43 1.27 10.52
C ALA A 392 10.61 1.38 11.80
#